data_AF-A0A933GGB1-F1
#
_entry.id   AF-A0A933GGB1-F1
#
_cell.length_a   1.000
_cell.length_b   1.000
_cell.length_c   1.000
_cell.angle_alpha   90.00
_cell.angle_beta   90.00
_cell.angle_gamma   90.00
#
_symmetry.space_group_name_H-M   'P 1'
#
loop_
_entity.id
_entity.type
_entity.pdbx_description
1 polymer ?
#
loop_
_entity_poly.entity_id
_entity_poly.type
_entity_poly.pdbx_seq_one_letter_code
_entity_poly.pdbx_strand_id
1 'polypeptide(L)'
;MTAKLRELGLAVETFEPSPAEIASLRGYSPVEWEYTGRYNVVGRLAAKTKTGRSLILNGHIDVVSPEPVHHWTRDPWGGAVEDERLYGRGAADMKAGIAQMVYAVEAIRRAGLSLTGDVTLESVIEEECTGNGTLACLARGIVADGAIITE
;
A
#
# COMPACT_ATOMS: atom_id res chain seq x y z
N MET A 1 8.96 2.64 -0.30
CA MET A 1 8.15 2.15 0.84
C MET A 1 9.00 1.47 1.91
N THR A 2 9.63 0.32 1.63
CA THR A 2 10.39 -0.52 2.60
C THR A 2 11.33 0.26 3.53
N ALA A 3 12.21 1.10 2.96
CA ALA A 3 13.17 1.88 3.75
C ALA A 3 12.47 2.81 4.76
N LYS A 4 11.43 3.53 4.33
CA LYS A 4 10.67 4.45 5.18
C LYS A 4 9.93 3.72 6.31
N LEU A 5 9.32 2.56 6.03
CA LEU A 5 8.67 1.76 7.08
C LEU A 5 9.67 1.27 8.13
N ARG A 6 10.87 0.86 7.71
CA ARG A 6 11.96 0.46 8.63
C ARG A 6 12.47 1.64 9.46
N GLU A 7 12.61 2.81 8.87
CA GLU A 7 12.96 4.07 9.58
C GLU A 7 11.95 4.40 10.69
N LEU A 8 10.65 4.16 10.43
CA LEU A 8 9.59 4.30 11.42
C LEU A 8 9.55 3.18 12.48
N GLY A 9 10.45 2.19 12.38
CA GLY A 9 10.58 1.07 13.31
C GLY A 9 9.53 -0.02 13.13
N LEU A 10 8.92 -0.15 11.95
CA LEU A 10 7.99 -1.24 11.65
C LEU A 10 8.76 -2.52 11.30
N ALA A 11 8.20 -3.67 11.65
CA ALA A 11 8.67 -4.95 11.13
C ALA A 11 8.20 -5.08 9.67
N VAL A 12 9.14 -5.12 8.72
CA VAL A 12 8.82 -5.07 7.29
C VAL A 12 9.07 -6.42 6.62
N GLU A 13 8.06 -6.91 5.93
CA GLU A 13 8.06 -8.08 5.07
C GLU A 13 7.83 -7.65 3.61
N THR A 14 8.52 -8.28 2.68
CA THR A 14 8.31 -8.10 1.23
C THR A 14 8.19 -9.46 0.59
N PHE A 15 7.19 -9.66 -0.25
CA PHE A 15 6.96 -10.94 -0.93
C PHE A 15 6.31 -10.72 -2.30
N GLU A 16 6.60 -11.62 -3.23
CA GLU A 16 5.91 -11.68 -4.52
C GLU A 16 4.59 -12.44 -4.31
N PRO A 17 3.45 -11.89 -4.74
CA PRO A 17 2.21 -12.66 -4.81
C PRO A 17 2.39 -13.90 -5.70
N SER A 18 1.75 -15.01 -5.35
CA SER A 18 1.80 -16.26 -6.12
C SER A 18 0.40 -16.60 -6.62
N PRO A 19 0.13 -16.53 -7.94
CA PRO A 19 -1.17 -16.91 -8.50
C PRO A 19 -1.59 -18.32 -8.06
N ALA A 20 -0.66 -19.26 -8.00
CA ALA A 20 -0.92 -20.63 -7.56
C ALA A 20 -1.44 -20.72 -6.11
N GLU A 21 -0.98 -19.84 -5.22
CA GLU A 21 -1.42 -19.81 -3.81
C GLU A 21 -2.80 -19.20 -3.65
N ILE A 22 -3.18 -18.26 -4.53
CA ILE A 22 -4.42 -17.49 -4.42
C ILE A 22 -5.53 -17.94 -5.38
N ALA A 23 -5.23 -18.76 -6.40
CA ALA A 23 -6.15 -19.11 -7.48
C ALA A 23 -7.44 -19.80 -7.01
N SER A 24 -7.40 -20.49 -5.87
CA SER A 24 -8.57 -21.15 -5.28
C SER A 24 -9.40 -20.25 -4.34
N LEU A 25 -8.90 -19.05 -4.04
CA LEU A 25 -9.53 -18.14 -3.10
C LEU A 25 -10.63 -17.31 -3.77
N ARG A 26 -11.70 -17.05 -3.01
CA ARG A 26 -12.75 -16.13 -3.42
C ARG A 26 -12.17 -14.73 -3.58
N GLY A 27 -12.39 -14.13 -4.74
CA GLY A 27 -11.88 -12.79 -5.08
C GLY A 27 -10.65 -12.82 -5.98
N TYR A 28 -10.09 -14.00 -6.29
CA TYR A 28 -9.05 -14.12 -7.29
C TYR A 28 -9.56 -13.75 -8.68
N SER A 29 -8.76 -12.98 -9.42
CA SER A 29 -8.96 -12.77 -10.85
C SER A 29 -7.81 -13.38 -11.65
N PRO A 30 -8.08 -14.15 -12.72
CA PRO A 30 -7.03 -14.70 -13.57
C PRO A 30 -6.17 -13.62 -14.24
N VAL A 31 -4.87 -13.89 -14.33
CA VAL A 31 -3.90 -13.06 -15.07
C VAL A 31 -3.11 -13.90 -16.06
N GLU A 32 -2.64 -13.27 -17.13
CA GLU A 32 -1.79 -13.90 -18.14
C GLU A 32 -0.29 -13.66 -17.90
N TRP A 33 0.05 -12.93 -16.82
CA TRP A 33 1.41 -12.56 -16.47
C TRP A 33 1.82 -13.07 -15.09
N GLU A 34 3.13 -13.23 -14.92
CA GLU A 34 3.75 -13.58 -13.64
C GLU A 34 4.03 -12.33 -12.80
N TYR A 35 4.13 -12.51 -11.49
CA TYR A 35 4.47 -11.45 -10.53
C TYR A 35 5.95 -11.40 -10.15
N THR A 36 6.81 -12.12 -10.88
CA THR A 36 8.26 -12.12 -10.64
C THR A 36 8.82 -10.69 -10.64
N GLY A 37 9.53 -10.32 -9.58
CA GLY A 37 10.08 -8.98 -9.39
C GLY A 37 9.05 -7.92 -8.98
N ARG A 38 7.78 -8.28 -8.77
CA ARG A 38 6.71 -7.38 -8.30
C ARG A 38 6.32 -7.78 -6.88
N TYR A 39 6.50 -6.85 -5.94
CA TYR A 39 6.41 -7.16 -4.53
C TYR A 39 5.27 -6.41 -3.87
N ASN A 40 4.53 -7.12 -3.02
CA ASN A 40 3.83 -6.49 -1.92
C ASN A 40 4.83 -6.13 -0.82
N VAL A 41 4.57 -5.01 -0.14
CA VAL A 41 5.33 -4.57 1.03
C VAL A 41 4.39 -4.42 2.20
N VAL A 42 4.65 -5.13 3.29
CA VAL A 42 3.85 -5.08 4.52
C VAL A 42 4.72 -4.63 5.69
N GLY A 43 4.34 -3.53 6.33
CA GLY A 43 4.95 -3.06 7.58
C GLY A 43 4.00 -3.26 8.76
N ARG A 44 4.47 -3.89 9.83
CA ARG A 44 3.68 -4.10 11.05
C ARG A 44 4.23 -3.29 12.20
N LEU A 45 3.37 -2.47 12.81
CA LEU A 45 3.62 -1.76 14.05
C LEU A 45 2.86 -2.44 15.18
N ALA A 46 3.58 -3.18 16.02
CA ALA A 46 3.00 -3.77 17.21
C ALA A 46 2.70 -2.68 18.26
N ALA A 47 1.47 -2.64 18.75
CA ALA A 47 1.11 -1.82 19.90
C ALA A 47 1.78 -2.34 21.18
N LYS A 48 2.18 -1.41 22.05
CA LYS A 48 2.80 -1.72 23.35
C LYS A 48 1.80 -2.39 24.31
N THR A 49 0.54 -2.02 24.18
CA THR A 49 -0.59 -2.60 24.91
C THR A 49 -1.60 -3.08 23.87
N LYS A 50 -2.29 -4.19 24.12
CA LYS A 50 -3.21 -4.82 23.16
C LYS A 50 -4.67 -4.64 23.60
N THR A 51 -5.03 -3.42 23.99
CA THR A 51 -6.35 -3.08 24.52
C THR A 51 -7.27 -2.43 23.49
N GLY A 52 -6.71 -1.95 22.38
CA GLY A 52 -7.40 -1.40 21.23
C GLY A 52 -7.54 -2.42 20.10
N ARG A 53 -8.39 -2.09 19.12
CA ARG A 53 -8.61 -2.89 17.91
C ARG A 53 -7.46 -2.70 16.92
N SER A 54 -7.06 -3.78 16.27
CA SER A 54 -6.08 -3.79 15.19
C SER A 54 -6.64 -3.17 13.90
N LEU A 55 -5.78 -2.55 13.10
CA LEU A 55 -6.17 -1.86 11.87
C LEU A 55 -5.17 -2.13 10.74
N ILE A 56 -5.67 -2.46 9.56
CA ILE A 56 -4.90 -2.41 8.31
C ILE A 56 -5.14 -1.07 7.63
N LEU A 57 -4.05 -0.41 7.21
CA LEU A 57 -4.06 0.67 6.24
C LEU A 57 -3.50 0.10 4.93
N ASN A 58 -4.33 0.00 3.90
CA ASN A 58 -3.97 -0.62 2.63
C ASN A 58 -3.98 0.43 1.50
N GLY A 59 -3.05 0.27 0.55
CA GLY A 59 -3.09 1.00 -0.71
C GLY A 59 -2.23 0.36 -1.80
N HIS A 60 -2.59 0.59 -3.05
CA HIS A 60 -1.90 0.03 -4.20
C HIS A 60 -0.80 0.96 -4.74
N ILE A 61 0.30 0.38 -5.20
CA ILE A 61 1.50 1.12 -5.67
C ILE A 61 1.66 1.11 -7.18
N ASP A 62 1.07 0.11 -7.83
CA ASP A 62 0.93 0.07 -9.28
C ASP A 62 0.03 1.20 -9.77
N VAL A 63 0.20 1.56 -11.02
CA VAL A 63 -0.53 2.65 -11.67
C VAL A 63 -0.80 2.26 -13.11
N VAL A 64 -1.92 2.70 -13.66
CA VAL A 64 -2.16 2.56 -15.11
C VAL A 64 -1.16 3.37 -15.95
N SER A 65 -1.09 3.01 -17.23
CA SER A 65 -0.28 3.72 -18.22
C SER A 65 -0.59 5.23 -18.27
N PRO A 66 0.43 6.10 -18.40
CA PRO A 66 0.21 7.51 -18.68
C PRO A 66 -0.01 7.80 -20.17
N GLU A 67 0.11 6.80 -21.05
CA GLU A 67 0.03 7.04 -22.50
C GLU A 67 -1.37 7.49 -22.95
N PRO A 68 -1.46 8.35 -23.99
CA PRO A 68 -0.34 8.96 -24.71
C PRO A 68 0.31 10.13 -23.94
N VAL A 69 1.63 10.08 -23.73
CA VAL A 69 2.35 11.09 -22.91
C VAL A 69 2.26 12.51 -23.48
N HIS A 70 2.12 12.66 -24.81
CA HIS A 70 2.04 13.97 -25.47
C HIS A 70 0.77 14.77 -25.17
N HIS A 71 -0.27 14.15 -24.59
CA HIS A 71 -1.45 14.87 -24.10
C HIS A 71 -1.24 15.51 -22.73
N TRP A 72 -0.18 15.14 -22.03
CA TRP A 72 0.11 15.72 -20.74
C TRP A 72 0.74 17.11 -20.89
N THR A 73 0.28 18.04 -20.06
CA THR A 73 0.83 19.40 -19.97
C THR A 73 2.05 19.48 -19.06
N ARG A 74 2.30 18.43 -18.27
CA ARG A 74 3.45 18.23 -17.37
C ARG A 74 3.94 16.81 -17.54
N ASP A 75 5.21 16.54 -17.25
CA ASP A 75 5.70 15.16 -17.23
C ASP A 75 4.87 14.30 -16.23
N PRO A 76 4.19 13.22 -16.68
CA PRO A 76 3.42 12.36 -15.78
C PRO A 76 4.27 11.73 -14.67
N TRP A 77 5.58 11.64 -14.84
CA TRP A 77 6.51 11.08 -13.86
C TRP A 77 7.31 12.15 -13.10
N GLY A 78 7.12 13.43 -13.45
CA GLY A 78 7.91 14.54 -12.91
C GLY A 78 7.48 15.02 -11.53
N GLY A 79 6.23 14.77 -11.11
CA GLY A 79 5.74 15.16 -9.78
C GLY A 79 5.69 16.69 -9.57
N ALA A 80 5.36 17.46 -10.61
CA ALA A 80 5.34 18.92 -10.55
C ALA A 80 4.31 19.44 -9.53
N VAL A 81 4.67 20.47 -8.77
CA VAL A 81 3.77 21.15 -7.83
C VAL A 81 3.58 22.59 -8.28
N GLU A 82 2.35 22.93 -8.66
CA GLU A 82 1.95 24.23 -9.20
C GLU A 82 0.59 24.61 -8.63
N ASP A 83 0.41 25.85 -8.18
CA ASP A 83 -0.89 26.37 -7.69
C ASP A 83 -1.60 25.41 -6.70
N GLU A 84 -0.85 24.93 -5.71
CA GLU A 84 -1.31 23.99 -4.66
C GLU A 84 -1.75 22.60 -5.17
N ARG A 85 -1.40 22.25 -6.41
CA ARG A 85 -1.72 20.95 -7.03
C ARG A 85 -0.44 20.17 -7.31
N LEU A 86 -0.47 18.88 -7.01
CA LEU A 86 0.56 17.91 -7.41
C LEU A 86 0.11 17.22 -8.70
N TYR A 87 0.94 17.29 -9.74
CA TYR A 87 0.71 16.66 -11.04
C TYR A 87 1.62 15.45 -11.21
N GLY A 88 1.01 14.30 -11.51
CA GLY A 88 1.74 13.09 -11.86
C GLY A 88 0.81 11.87 -11.91
N ARG A 89 1.15 10.89 -12.75
CA ARG A 89 0.52 9.57 -12.76
C ARG A 89 0.80 8.90 -11.43
N GLY A 90 -0.26 8.47 -10.77
CA GLY A 90 -0.19 7.89 -9.44
C GLY A 90 -0.28 8.90 -8.31
N ALA A 91 -0.23 10.20 -8.59
CA ALA A 91 -0.21 11.22 -7.54
C ALA A 91 -1.47 11.15 -6.68
N ALA A 92 -2.65 11.24 -7.31
CA ALA A 92 -3.93 11.05 -6.64
C ALA A 92 -4.20 9.57 -6.35
N ASP A 93 -4.00 8.72 -7.36
CA ASP A 93 -4.49 7.34 -7.44
C ASP A 93 -3.34 6.31 -7.52
N MET A 94 -2.88 5.74 -6.41
CA MET A 94 -3.20 6.15 -5.03
C MET A 94 -1.98 6.46 -4.16
N LYS A 95 -0.88 6.92 -4.77
CA LYS A 95 0.38 7.16 -4.03
C LYS A 95 0.26 8.25 -2.97
N ALA A 96 -0.64 9.23 -3.13
CA ALA A 96 -0.97 10.16 -2.05
C ALA A 96 -1.57 9.42 -0.85
N GLY A 97 -2.48 8.50 -1.07
CA GLY A 97 -3.01 7.59 -0.05
C GLY A 97 -1.94 6.80 0.69
N ILE A 98 -1.03 6.18 -0.07
CA ILE A 98 0.14 5.49 0.50
C ILE A 98 0.97 6.44 1.38
N ALA A 99 1.22 7.66 0.91
CA ALA A 99 1.94 8.65 1.71
C ALA A 99 1.16 9.00 2.98
N GLN A 100 -0.15 9.22 2.89
CA GLN A 100 -1.00 9.57 4.02
C GLN A 100 -0.96 8.50 5.13
N MET A 101 -1.07 7.21 4.80
CA MET A 101 -1.01 6.16 5.83
C MET A 101 0.35 6.10 6.53
N VAL A 102 1.46 6.31 5.80
CA VAL A 102 2.81 6.38 6.36
C VAL A 102 2.94 7.57 7.30
N TYR A 103 2.52 8.75 6.83
CA TYR A 103 2.60 9.99 7.61
C TYR A 103 1.66 10.00 8.81
N ALA A 104 0.52 9.30 8.76
CA ALA A 104 -0.38 9.15 9.91
C ALA A 104 0.32 8.41 11.07
N VAL A 105 0.98 7.27 10.77
CA VAL A 105 1.77 6.54 11.78
C VAL A 105 2.94 7.38 12.28
N GLU A 106 3.65 8.05 11.37
CA GLU A 106 4.75 8.94 11.72
C GLU A 106 4.30 10.08 12.64
N ALA A 107 3.18 10.73 12.35
CA ALA A 107 2.64 11.84 13.13
C ALA A 107 2.30 11.41 14.56
N ILE A 108 1.63 10.26 14.74
CA ILE A 108 1.32 9.69 16.07
C ILE A 108 2.61 9.48 16.87
N ARG A 109 3.64 8.92 16.25
CA ARG A 109 4.93 8.68 16.90
C ARG A 109 5.66 9.98 17.24
N ARG A 110 5.68 10.95 16.33
CA ARG A 110 6.29 12.28 16.55
C ARG A 110 5.58 13.05 17.67
N ALA A 111 4.28 12.84 17.84
CA ALA A 111 3.51 13.38 18.96
C ALA A 111 3.80 12.70 20.31
N GLY A 112 4.65 11.67 20.36
CA GLY A 112 4.97 10.91 21.58
C GLY A 112 3.86 9.97 22.03
N LEU A 113 2.84 9.75 21.20
CA LEU A 113 1.71 8.88 21.51
C LEU A 113 2.07 7.42 21.18
N SER A 114 1.44 6.49 21.90
CA SER A 114 1.55 5.06 21.63
C SER A 114 0.18 4.49 21.30
N LEU A 115 0.11 3.74 20.20
CA LEU A 115 -1.09 3.02 19.80
C LEU A 115 -1.37 1.87 20.77
N THR A 116 -2.66 1.57 20.95
CA THR A 116 -3.16 0.47 21.80
C THR A 116 -3.69 -0.71 20.99
N GLY A 117 -3.72 -0.61 19.66
CA GLY A 117 -4.01 -1.68 18.72
C GLY A 117 -2.94 -1.76 17.65
N ASP A 118 -2.72 -2.96 17.12
CA ASP A 118 -1.72 -3.16 16.06
C ASP A 118 -2.11 -2.44 14.79
N VAL A 119 -1.12 -1.87 14.12
CA VAL A 119 -1.34 -1.22 12.82
C VAL A 119 -0.44 -1.88 11.78
N THR A 120 -1.06 -2.34 10.69
CA THR A 120 -0.37 -2.92 9.55
C THR A 120 -0.54 -1.98 8.36
N LEU A 121 0.56 -1.63 7.70
CA LEU A 121 0.58 -0.85 6.46
C LEU A 121 0.86 -1.80 5.31
N GLU A 122 0.00 -1.81 4.31
CA GLU A 122 0.13 -2.64 3.12
C GLU A 122 0.28 -1.75 1.89
N SER A 123 1.37 -1.95 1.15
CA SER A 123 1.55 -1.44 -0.20
C SER A 123 1.49 -2.62 -1.14
N VAL A 124 0.39 -2.74 -1.87
CA VAL A 124 0.08 -3.90 -2.71
C VAL A 124 0.22 -3.57 -4.19
N ILE A 125 0.39 -4.60 -5.01
CA ILE A 125 0.31 -4.50 -6.47
C ILE A 125 -1.06 -4.96 -6.97
N GLU A 126 -1.31 -4.80 -8.27
CA GLU A 126 -2.39 -5.43 -9.04
C GLU A 126 -3.80 -4.93 -8.77
N GLU A 127 -3.98 -3.83 -8.06
CA GLU A 127 -5.33 -3.25 -7.85
C GLU A 127 -5.95 -2.84 -9.20
N GLU A 128 -5.16 -2.17 -10.04
CA GLU A 128 -5.58 -1.58 -11.32
C GLU A 128 -5.97 -2.64 -12.39
N CYS A 129 -5.74 -3.93 -12.08
CA CYS A 129 -6.02 -5.05 -12.96
C CYS A 129 -6.95 -6.10 -12.33
N THR A 130 -6.74 -6.46 -11.05
CA THR A 130 -7.32 -7.68 -10.46
C THR A 130 -7.66 -7.62 -8.96
N GLY A 131 -6.90 -6.90 -8.16
CA GLY A 131 -6.92 -6.96 -6.69
C GLY A 131 -6.12 -8.12 -6.08
N ASN A 132 -5.36 -8.87 -6.90
CA ASN A 132 -4.63 -10.06 -6.44
C ASN A 132 -3.55 -9.75 -5.39
N GLY A 133 -2.98 -8.54 -5.37
CA GLY A 133 -2.03 -8.14 -4.33
C GLY A 133 -2.65 -8.13 -2.93
N THR A 134 -3.81 -7.50 -2.75
CA THR A 134 -4.52 -7.52 -1.45
C THR A 134 -4.96 -8.95 -1.09
N LEU A 135 -5.42 -9.73 -2.06
CA LEU A 135 -5.78 -11.13 -1.82
C LEU A 135 -4.58 -11.95 -1.33
N ALA A 136 -3.38 -11.71 -1.85
CA ALA A 136 -2.17 -12.39 -1.40
C ALA A 136 -1.77 -12.01 0.04
N CYS A 137 -2.05 -10.79 0.50
CA CYS A 137 -1.91 -10.44 1.92
C CYS A 137 -2.86 -11.27 2.79
N LEU A 138 -4.14 -11.38 2.39
CA LEU A 138 -5.13 -12.19 3.10
C LEU A 138 -4.75 -13.68 3.12
N ALA A 139 -4.25 -14.22 2.01
CA ALA A 139 -3.81 -15.62 1.90
C ALA A 139 -2.68 -15.97 2.88
N ARG A 140 -1.83 -14.98 3.22
CA ARG A 140 -0.75 -15.11 4.21
C ARG A 140 -1.21 -14.87 5.65
N GLY A 141 -2.52 -14.76 5.89
CA GLY A 141 -3.09 -14.54 7.22
C GLY A 141 -2.90 -13.12 7.74
N ILE A 142 -2.67 -12.15 6.87
CA ILE A 142 -2.55 -10.74 7.26
C ILE A 142 -3.96 -10.18 7.40
N VAL A 143 -4.43 -10.12 8.65
CA VAL A 143 -5.79 -9.72 9.01
C VAL A 143 -5.78 -8.76 10.20
N ALA A 144 -6.86 -8.00 10.36
CA ALA A 144 -7.07 -7.08 11.47
C ALA A 144 -8.57 -6.94 11.77
N ASP A 145 -8.92 -6.29 12.88
CA ASP A 145 -10.32 -6.01 13.26
C ASP A 145 -11.02 -5.03 12.32
N GLY A 146 -10.24 -4.23 11.58
CA GLY A 146 -10.73 -3.34 10.53
C GLY A 146 -9.66 -3.05 9.49
N ALA A 147 -10.10 -2.53 8.35
CA ALA A 147 -9.23 -2.05 7.28
C ALA A 147 -9.72 -0.70 6.76
N ILE A 148 -8.79 0.18 6.39
CA ILE A 148 -9.04 1.40 5.65
C ILE A 148 -8.17 1.34 4.39
N ILE A 149 -8.81 1.52 3.23
CA ILE A 149 -8.14 1.67 1.95
C ILE A 149 -8.12 3.17 1.67
N THR A 150 -6.93 3.75 1.55
CA THR A 150 -6.75 5.22 1.52
C THR A 150 -6.74 5.77 0.10
N GLU A 151 -7.67 5.35 -0.77
CA GLU A 151 -7.82 5.85 -2.15
C GLU A 151 -7.97 7.38 -2.22
#